data_AF-A0A2I0EWR3-F1
#
_entry.id   AF-A0A2I0EWR3-F1
#
_cell.length_a   1.000
_cell.length_b   1.000
_cell.length_c   1.000
_cell.angle_alpha   90.00
_cell.angle_beta   90.00
_cell.angle_gamma   90.00
#
_symmetry.space_group_name_H-M   'P 1'
#
loop_
_entity.id
_entity.type
_entity.pdbx_description
1 polymer ?
#
loop_
_entity_poly.entity_id
_entity_poly.type
_entity_poly.pdbx_seq_one_letter_code
_entity_poly.pdbx_strand_id
1 'polypeptide(L)'
;MKKLMSTVDVTSVNGVYRFYQFRDGNSLPQIELYKLSGEKEIAVQNVYGELKKLNDEYKFKIKYAPENRKSPLNTRELSDKFIREYKSKIKFI
;
A
#
# COMPACT_ATOMS: atom_id res chain seq x y z
N MET A 1 0.95 21.86 1.25
CA MET A 1 -0.20 21.32 0.49
C MET A 1 0.17 19.94 -0.02
N LYS A 2 -0.66 18.91 0.22
CA LYS A 2 -0.39 17.56 -0.30
C LYS A 2 -0.56 17.57 -1.81
N LYS A 3 0.42 17.05 -2.57
CA LYS A 3 0.32 16.91 -4.03
C LYS A 3 0.19 15.44 -4.40
N LEU A 4 -0.88 15.07 -5.09
CA LEU A 4 -1.03 13.71 -5.62
C LEU A 4 0.12 13.42 -6.59
N MET A 5 0.86 12.34 -6.34
CA MET A 5 1.98 11.89 -7.14
C MET A 5 1.59 10.77 -8.09
N SER A 6 0.85 9.78 -7.58
CA SER A 6 0.40 8.65 -8.38
C SER A 6 -0.74 7.92 -7.70
N THR A 7 -1.49 7.18 -8.52
CA THR A 7 -2.55 6.28 -8.10
C THR A 7 -2.16 4.86 -8.52
N VAL A 8 -2.41 3.87 -7.66
CA VAL A 8 -2.13 2.46 -7.94
C VAL A 8 -3.35 1.64 -7.57
N ASP A 9 -3.91 0.93 -8.55
CA ASP A 9 -5.06 0.06 -8.35
C ASP A 9 -4.61 -1.39 -8.21
N VAL A 10 -5.05 -2.03 -7.13
CA VAL A 10 -4.65 -3.36 -6.67
C VAL A 10 -5.87 -4.26 -6.66
N THR A 11 -5.93 -5.24 -7.57
CA THR A 11 -7.06 -6.17 -7.67
C THR A 11 -6.83 -7.38 -6.78
N SER A 12 -7.48 -7.41 -5.63
CA SER A 12 -7.44 -8.49 -4.64
C SER A 12 -8.68 -9.37 -4.72
N VAL A 13 -8.60 -10.58 -4.15
CA VAL A 13 -9.76 -11.45 -3.92
C VAL A 13 -10.87 -10.78 -3.10
N ASN A 14 -10.52 -9.78 -2.29
CA ASN A 14 -11.47 -9.02 -1.46
C ASN A 14 -12.03 -7.79 -2.18
N GLY A 15 -11.63 -7.51 -3.43
CA GLY A 15 -12.05 -6.36 -4.22
C GLY A 15 -10.86 -5.53 -4.71
N VAL A 16 -11.15 -4.39 -5.33
CA VAL A 16 -10.12 -3.48 -5.84
C VAL A 16 -9.76 -2.45 -4.78
N TYR A 17 -8.47 -2.26 -4.56
CA TYR A 17 -7.92 -1.28 -3.64
C TYR A 17 -7.19 -0.19 -4.41
N ARG A 18 -7.48 1.06 -4.11
CA ARG A 18 -6.83 2.22 -4.72
C ARG A 18 -5.90 2.89 -3.71
N PHE A 19 -4.62 2.95 -4.07
CA PHE A 19 -3.59 3.64 -3.31
C PHE A 19 -3.35 5.02 -3.92
N TYR A 20 -3.68 6.07 -3.18
CA TYR A 20 -3.26 7.42 -3.51
C TYR A 20 -1.96 7.76 -2.79
N GLN A 21 -0.95 8.16 -3.57
CA GLN A 21 0.36 8.55 -3.06
C GLN A 21 0.51 10.06 -3.12
N PHE A 22 0.68 10.70 -1.96
CA PHE A 22 0.81 12.15 -1.85
C PHE A 22 2.22 12.56 -1.42
N ARG A 23 2.79 13.57 -2.10
CA ARG A 23 3.97 14.28 -1.63
C ARG A 23 3.56 15.26 -0.53
N ASP A 24 4.21 15.17 0.63
CA ASP A 24 3.90 16.00 1.79
C ASP A 24 5.15 16.53 2.52
N GLY A 25 6.32 16.50 1.87
CA GLY A 25 7.58 16.98 2.43
C GLY A 25 8.43 15.91 3.13
N ASN A 26 7.88 14.73 3.41
CA ASN A 26 8.64 13.59 3.93
C ASN A 26 9.38 12.83 2.82
N SER A 27 10.37 12.03 3.22
CA SER A 27 11.15 11.18 2.29
C SER A 27 10.28 10.14 1.57
N LEU A 28 9.32 9.53 2.29
CA LEU A 28 8.33 8.60 1.74
C LEU A 28 6.97 9.28 1.58
N PRO A 29 6.22 8.98 0.50
CA PRO A 29 4.90 9.57 0.27
C PRO A 29 3.93 9.20 1.40
N GLN A 30 2.98 10.10 1.67
CA GLN A 30 1.80 9.74 2.43
C GLN A 30 0.89 8.87 1.57
N ILE A 31 0.30 7.86 2.19
CA ILE A 31 -0.57 6.89 1.52
C ILE A 31 -1.95 7.00 2.10
N GLU A 32 -2.93 7.15 1.22
CA GLU A 32 -4.34 7.02 1.54
C GLU A 32 -4.88 5.84 0.72
N LEU A 33 -5.49 4.87 1.42
CA LEU A 33 -5.96 3.62 0.84
C LEU A 33 -7.48 3.60 0.84
N TYR A 34 -8.05 3.27 -0.31
CA TYR A 34 -9.48 3.13 -0.49
C TYR A 34 -9.81 1.76 -1.04
N LYS A 35 -10.96 1.23 -0.66
CA LYS A 35 -11.56 0.05 -1.28
C LYS A 35 -12.65 0.51 -2.24
N LEU A 36 -12.59 0.06 -3.48
CA LEU A 36 -13.60 0.36 -4.49
C LEU A 36 -14.77 -0.60 -4.33
N SER A 37 -15.99 -0.04 -4.23
CA SER A 37 -17.24 -0.79 -4.17
C SER A 37 -18.21 -0.17 -5.17
N GLY A 38 -18.29 -0.75 -6.37
CA GLY A 38 -18.93 -0.14 -7.53
C GLY A 38 -18.23 1.16 -7.92
N GLU A 39 -18.98 2.26 -8.00
CA GLU A 39 -18.46 3.60 -8.30
C GLU A 39 -17.98 4.37 -7.05
N LYS A 40 -18.09 3.77 -5.85
CA LYS A 40 -17.74 4.45 -4.59
C LYS A 40 -16.36 4.04 -4.09
N GLU A 41 -15.63 5.01 -3.56
CA GLU A 41 -14.37 4.80 -2.85
C GLU A 41 -14.61 4.84 -1.33
N ILE A 42 -14.32 3.74 -0.64
CA ILE A 42 -14.47 3.63 0.81
C ILE A 42 -13.09 3.73 1.46
N ALA A 43 -12.86 4.79 2.25
CA ALA A 43 -11.59 5.01 2.91
C ALA A 43 -11.28 3.87 3.91
N VAL A 44 -10.10 3.28 3.79
CA VAL A 44 -9.61 2.24 4.70
C VAL A 44 -8.99 2.90 5.92
N GLN A 45 -9.65 2.76 7.07
CA GLN A 45 -9.17 3.33 8.34
C GLN A 45 -7.88 2.65 8.84
N ASN A 46 -7.82 1.31 8.78
CA ASN A 46 -6.66 0.53 9.20
C ASN A 46 -5.80 0.12 7.99
N VAL A 47 -5.12 1.11 7.39
CA VAL A 47 -4.25 0.90 6.22
C VAL A 47 -3.18 -0.16 6.50
N TYR A 48 -2.57 -0.12 7.69
CA TYR A 48 -1.51 -1.06 8.06
C TYR A 48 -1.99 -2.51 8.10
N GLY A 49 -3.14 -2.76 8.72
CA GLY A 49 -3.75 -4.10 8.76
C GLY A 49 -4.14 -4.60 7.38
N GLU A 50 -4.65 -3.73 6.52
CA GLU A 50 -5.07 -4.12 5.18
C GLU A 50 -3.88 -4.45 4.27
N LEU A 51 -2.79 -3.69 4.38
CA LEU A 51 -1.53 -4.00 3.71
C LEU A 51 -0.95 -5.35 4.11
N LYS A 52 -1.12 -5.77 5.36
CA LYS A 52 -0.70 -7.11 5.79
C LYS A 52 -1.45 -8.19 5.03
N LYS A 53 -2.78 -8.08 4.97
CA LYS A 53 -3.62 -9.04 4.23
C LYS A 53 -3.22 -9.10 2.76
N LEU A 54 -3.03 -7.95 2.12
CA LEU A 54 -2.60 -7.88 0.72
C LEU A 54 -1.20 -8.49 0.54
N ASN A 55 -0.24 -8.19 1.41
CA ASN A 55 1.10 -8.77 1.33
C ASN A 55 1.07 -10.31 1.46
N ASP A 56 0.22 -10.84 2.33
CA ASP A 56 0.02 -12.28 2.50
C ASP A 56 -0.65 -12.90 1.26
N GLU A 57 -1.67 -12.23 0.70
CA GLU A 57 -2.38 -12.64 -0.52
C GLU A 57 -1.43 -12.75 -1.73
N TYR A 58 -0.64 -11.71 -2.00
CA TYR A 58 0.30 -11.69 -3.13
C TYR A 58 1.62 -12.42 -2.85
N LYS A 59 1.80 -12.93 -1.61
CA LYS A 59 3.00 -13.63 -1.15
C LYS A 59 4.28 -12.81 -1.37
N PHE A 60 4.24 -11.49 -1.15
CA PHE A 60 5.41 -10.61 -1.36
C PHE A 60 6.50 -10.75 -0.28
N LYS A 61 6.24 -11.52 0.79
CA LYS A 61 7.20 -11.81 1.88
C LYS A 61 7.80 -10.54 2.51
N ILE A 62 7.08 -9.42 2.49
CA ILE A 62 7.55 -8.18 3.13
C ILE A 62 7.53 -8.40 4.65
N LYS A 63 8.72 -8.43 5.28
CA LYS A 63 8.83 -8.56 6.73
C LYS A 63 8.36 -7.27 7.41
N TYR A 64 7.24 -7.33 8.13
CA TYR A 64 6.67 -6.21 8.87
C TYR A 64 7.54 -5.79 10.07
N ALA A 65 8.18 -6.76 10.73
CA ALA A 65 9.14 -6.54 11.81
C ALA A 65 10.47 -7.19 11.43
N PRO A 66 11.35 -6.49 10.69
CA PRO A 66 12.65 -7.04 10.30
C PRO A 66 13.53 -7.25 11.53
N GLU A 67 14.18 -8.41 11.63
CA GLU A 67 15.04 -8.80 12.76
C GLU A 67 16.17 -7.78 13.05
N ASN A 68 16.63 -7.07 12.01
CA ASN A 68 17.71 -6.07 12.11
C ASN A 68 17.22 -4.67 12.52
N ARG A 69 15.99 -4.52 13.04
CA ARG A 69 15.44 -3.23 13.49
C ARG A 69 14.75 -3.36 14.84
N LYS A 70 14.88 -2.31 15.65
CA LYS A 70 14.20 -2.18 16.95
C LYS A 70 12.68 -1.97 16.83
N SER A 71 12.20 -1.55 15.66
CA SER A 71 10.78 -1.22 15.45
C SER A 71 10.26 -1.82 14.15
N PRO A 72 8.98 -2.23 14.11
CA PRO A 72 8.31 -2.63 12.87
C PRO A 72 8.32 -1.50 11.83
N LEU A 73 8.14 -1.89 10.56
CA LEU A 73 7.85 -0.93 9.50
C LEU A 73 6.59 -0.15 9.87
N ASN A 74 6.63 1.16 9.74
CA ASN A 74 5.44 1.99 9.82
C ASN A 74 4.59 1.86 8.54
N THR A 75 3.41 2.45 8.53
CA THR A 75 2.49 2.38 7.38
C THR A 75 3.10 2.90 6.09
N ARG A 76 3.90 3.98 6.11
CA ARG A 76 4.53 4.51 4.88
C ARG A 76 5.55 3.54 4.32
N GLU A 77 6.42 3.02 5.18
CA GLU A 77 7.45 2.05 4.79
C GLU A 77 6.81 0.76 4.25
N LEU A 78 5.75 0.28 4.88
CA LEU A 78 5.06 -0.93 4.43
C LEU A 78 4.36 -0.71 3.09
N SER A 79 3.63 0.41 2.94
CA SER A 79 2.95 0.75 1.69
C SER A 79 3.93 0.91 0.52
N ASP A 80 5.04 1.63 0.73
CA ASP A 80 6.03 1.87 -0.31
C ASP A 80 6.63 0.56 -0.81
N LYS A 81 7.03 -0.33 0.12
CA LYS A 81 7.51 -1.67 -0.23
C LYS A 81 6.46 -2.49 -0.97
N PHE A 82 5.22 -2.50 -0.47
CA PHE A 82 4.14 -3.24 -1.12
C PHE A 82 3.89 -2.77 -2.55
N ILE A 83 3.75 -1.45 -2.75
CA ILE A 83 3.50 -0.86 -4.08
C ILE A 83 4.67 -1.16 -5.02
N ARG A 84 5.91 -1.13 -4.53
CA ARG A 84 7.09 -1.48 -5.34
C ARG A 84 7.06 -2.94 -5.78
N GLU A 85 6.78 -3.88 -4.88
CA GLU A 85 6.67 -5.31 -5.21
C GLU A 85 5.51 -5.57 -6.18
N TYR A 86 4.36 -4.93 -5.95
CA TYR A 86 3.18 -5.04 -6.81
C TYR A 86 3.45 -4.53 -8.23
N LYS A 87 4.03 -3.33 -8.37
CA LYS A 87 4.43 -2.78 -9.67
C LYS A 87 5.50 -3.62 -10.37
N SER A 88 6.42 -4.20 -9.60
CA SER A 88 7.43 -5.11 -10.14
C SER A 88 6.74 -6.31 -10.78
N LYS A 89 5.82 -7.00 -10.08
CA LYS A 89 5.12 -8.17 -10.63
C LYS A 89 4.24 -7.86 -11.83
N ILE A 90 3.49 -6.76 -11.84
CA ILE A 90 2.60 -6.44 -12.97
C ILE A 90 3.37 -6.07 -14.23
N LYS A 91 4.58 -5.51 -14.11
CA LYS A 91 5.40 -5.25 -15.30
C LYS A 91 5.83 -6.52 -16.06
N PHE A 92 5.66 -7.70 -15.46
CA PHE A 92 5.98 -8.99 -16.06
C PHE A 92 4.73 -9.83 -16.41
N ILE A 93 3.54 -9.22 -16.35
CA ILE A 93 2.28 -9.79 -16.86
C ILE A 93 1.91 -9.03 -18.13
#